data_AF-A0A8U0M895-F1
#
_entry.id   AF-A0A8U0M895-F1
#
_cell.length_a   1.000
_cell.length_b   1.000
_cell.length_c   1.000
_cell.angle_alpha   90.00
_cell.angle_beta   90.00
_cell.angle_gamma   90.00
#
_symmetry.space_group_name_H-M   'P 1'
#
loop_
_entity.id
_entity.type
_entity.pdbx_description
1 polymer ?
#
loop_
_entity_poly.entity_id
_entity_poly.type
_entity_poly.pdbx_seq_one_letter_code
_entity_poly.pdbx_strand_id
1 'polypeptide(L)' 'MSVQEIEAAAKELPSEELDSLLSRLSDFIQDRWDQQIEADLKNGRFDALIDELTHEYKQGLTKPL' A
#
# COMPACT_ATOMS: atom_id res chain seq x y z
N MET A 1 -18.46 8.08 -17.13
CA MET A 1 -18.04 8.03 -15.72
C MET A 1 -16.61 8.52 -15.62
N SER A 2 -16.50 9.80 -15.29
CA SER A 2 -15.28 10.44 -14.82
C SER A 2 -14.97 9.98 -13.39
N VAL A 3 -13.69 10.00 -12.99
CA VAL A 3 -13.28 9.82 -11.59
C VAL A 3 -14.02 10.81 -10.67
N GLN A 4 -14.28 12.02 -11.17
CA GLN A 4 -14.99 13.06 -10.44
C GLN A 4 -16.46 12.70 -10.17
N GLU A 5 -17.11 11.96 -11.07
CA GLU A 5 -18.48 11.47 -10.85
C GLU A 5 -18.50 10.38 -9.78
N ILE A 6 -17.46 9.54 -9.72
CA ILE A 6 -17.32 8.50 -8.69
C ILE A 6 -17.06 9.15 -7.33
N GLU A 7 -16.21 10.18 -7.26
CA GLU A 7 -15.97 10.93 -6.02
C GLU A 7 -17.21 11.67 -5.53
N ALA A 8 -17.99 12.26 -6.44
CA ALA A 8 -19.25 12.91 -6.09
C ALA A 8 -20.25 11.88 -5.54
N ALA A 9 -20.44 10.76 -6.25
CA ALA A 9 -21.32 9.68 -5.80
C ALA A 9 -20.86 9.10 -4.45
N ALA A 10 -19.55 8.93 -4.23
CA ALA A 10 -19.00 8.43 -2.97
C ALA A 10 -19.27 9.38 -1.79
N LYS A 11 -19.31 10.70 -2.03
CA LYS A 11 -19.64 11.70 -0.99
C LYS A 11 -21.12 11.71 -0.63
N GLU A 12 -21.99 11.29 -1.54
CA GLU A 12 -23.44 11.22 -1.33
C GLU A 12 -23.88 9.89 -0.70
N LEU A 13 -23.00 8.88 -0.64
CA LEU A 13 -23.29 7.59 -0.05
C LEU A 13 -23.39 7.67 1.50
N PRO A 14 -24.34 6.94 2.11
CA PRO A 14 -24.35 6.73 3.55
C PRO A 14 -23.13 5.92 3.99
N SER A 15 -22.71 6.10 5.25
CA SER A 15 -21.46 5.53 5.78
C SER A 15 -21.31 4.03 5.57
N GLU A 16 -22.40 3.25 5.66
CA GLU A 16 -22.38 1.79 5.49
C GLU A 16 -22.06 1.35 4.05
N GLU A 17 -22.61 2.08 3.06
CA GLU A 17 -22.32 1.82 1.65
C GLU A 17 -20.94 2.33 1.25
N LEU A 18 -20.49 3.44 1.83
CA LEU A 18 -19.14 3.93 1.66
C LEU A 18 -18.10 2.94 2.21
N ASP A 19 -18.33 2.37 3.39
CA ASP A 19 -17.46 1.36 3.99
C ASP A 19 -17.38 0.10 3.10
N SER A 20 -18.52 -0.35 2.58
CA SER A 20 -18.60 -1.47 1.63
C SER A 20 -17.86 -1.16 0.32
N LEU A 21 -17.94 0.07 -0.19
CA LEU A 21 -17.22 0.50 -1.38
C LEU A 21 -15.72 0.52 -1.14
N LEU A 22 -15.28 1.07 0.00
CA LEU A 22 -13.88 1.13 0.39
C LEU A 22 -13.29 -0.26 0.61
N SER A 23 -14.03 -1.19 1.22
CA SER A 23 -13.59 -2.58 1.38
C SER A 23 -13.31 -3.24 0.03
N ARG A 24 -14.23 -3.12 -0.94
CA ARG A 24 -14.03 -3.68 -2.29
C ARG A 24 -12.90 -2.99 -3.06
N LEU A 25 -12.75 -1.67 -2.89
CA LEU A 25 -11.64 -0.94 -3.48
C LEU A 25 -10.30 -1.37 -2.88
N SER A 26 -10.25 -1.63 -1.57
CA SER A 26 -9.07 -2.14 -0.90
C SER A 26 -8.63 -3.46 -1.50
N ASP A 27 -9.55 -4.42 -1.67
CA ASP A 27 -9.25 -5.71 -2.31
C ASP A 27 -8.72 -5.52 -3.74
N PHE A 28 -9.34 -4.64 -4.52
CA PHE A 28 -8.89 -4.35 -5.89
C PHE A 28 -7.50 -3.70 -5.95
N ILE A 29 -7.20 -2.83 -4.98
CA ILE A 29 -5.92 -2.14 -4.89
C ILE A 29 -4.84 -3.08 -4.36
N GLN A 30 -5.20 -4.12 -3.60
CA GLN A 30 -4.28 -5.07 -3.00
C GLN A 30 -3.46 -5.83 -4.06
N ASP A 31 -4.10 -6.37 -5.09
CA ASP A 31 -3.39 -7.01 -6.23
C ASP A 31 -2.45 -6.05 -6.96
N ARG A 32 -2.87 -4.78 -7.12
CA ARG A 32 -2.01 -3.76 -7.74
C ARG A 32 -0.84 -3.39 -6.85
N TRP A 33 -1.06 -3.35 -5.54
CA TRP A 33 -0.02 -3.11 -4.56
C TRP A 33 1.01 -4.22 -4.56
N ASP A 34 0.60 -5.49 -4.61
CA ASP A 34 1.53 -6.62 -4.71
C ASP A 34 2.40 -6.50 -5.96
N GLN A 35 1.79 -6.25 -7.13
CA GLN A 35 2.52 -6.07 -8.38
C GLN A 35 3.47 -4.87 -8.35
N GLN A 36 3.05 -3.76 -7.72
CA GLN A 36 3.86 -2.57 -7.61
C GLN A 36 5.03 -2.78 -6.63
N ILE A 37 4.81 -3.46 -5.51
CA ILE A 37 5.86 -3.83 -4.55
C ILE A 37 6.88 -4.75 -5.22
N GLU A 38 6.44 -5.76 -5.96
CA GLU A 38 7.34 -6.65 -6.71
C GLU A 38 8.17 -5.89 -7.76
N ALA A 39 7.55 -4.95 -8.46
CA ALA A 39 8.24 -4.11 -9.44
C ALA A 39 9.24 -3.16 -8.75
N ASP A 40 8.86 -2.52 -7.66
CA ASP A 40 9.73 -1.64 -6.86
C ASP A 40 10.92 -2.44 -6.27
N LEU A 41 10.69 -3.68 -5.83
CA LEU A 41 11.74 -4.60 -5.40
C LEU A 41 12.71 -4.95 -6.55
N LYS A 42 12.19 -5.29 -7.74
CA LYS A 42 13.02 -5.57 -8.94
C LYS A 42 13.81 -4.35 -9.41
N ASN A 43 13.26 -3.16 -9.22
CA ASN A 43 13.92 -1.89 -9.56
C ASN A 43 14.94 -1.44 -8.51
N GLY A 44 15.14 -2.21 -7.44
CA GLY A 44 16.12 -1.91 -6.38
C GLY A 44 15.71 -0.72 -5.50
N ARG A 45 14.43 -0.33 -5.50
CA ARG A 45 13.95 0.82 -4.72
C ARG A 45 14.09 0.59 -3.21
N PHE A 46 14.06 -0.68 -2.80
CA PHE A 46 14.23 -1.08 -1.40
C PHE A 46 15.68 -1.47 -1.06
N ASP A 47 16.61 -1.52 -2.02
CA ASP A 47 17.97 -2.00 -1.78
C ASP A 47 18.69 -1.14 -0.74
N ALA A 48 18.56 0.18 -0.82
CA ALA A 48 19.15 1.10 0.15
C ALA A 48 18.63 0.88 1.58
N LEU A 49 17.33 0.61 1.72
CA LEU A 49 16.70 0.30 3.01
C LEU A 49 17.15 -1.08 3.53
N ILE A 50 17.27 -2.06 2.64
CA ILE A 50 17.73 -3.42 2.99
C ILE A 50 19.20 -3.37 3.43
N ASP A 51 20.05 -2.60 2.77
CA ASP A 51 21.45 -2.42 3.15
C ASP A 51 21.58 -1.74 4.52
N GLU A 52 20.80 -0.69 4.78
CA GLU A 52 20.76 -0.01 6.08
C GLU A 52 20.33 -0.97 7.19
N LEU A 53 19.21 -1.67 7.01
CA LEU A 53 18.71 -2.66 7.97
C LEU A 53 19.71 -3.80 8.20
N THR A 54 20.37 -4.26 7.13
CA THR A 54 21.40 -5.30 7.22
C THR A 54 22.62 -4.81 8.00
N HIS A 55 22.99 -3.53 7.84
CA HIS A 55 24.06 -2.91 8.60
C HIS A 55 23.71 -2.82 10.09
N GLU A 56 22.53 -2.30 10.43
CA GLU A 56 22.05 -2.19 11.81
C GLU A 56 21.91 -3.54 12.51
N TYR A 57 21.39 -4.56 11.80
CA TYR A 57 21.32 -5.93 12.29
C TYR A 57 22.70 -6.51 12.57
N LYS A 58 23.66 -6.32 11.66
CA LYS A 58 25.06 -6.75 11.87
C LYS A 58 25.73 -6.02 13.03
N GLN A 59 25.33 -4.79 13.32
CA GLN A 59 25.83 -4.02 14.45
C GLN A 59 25.11 -4.33 15.78
N GLY A 60 24.10 -5.20 15.77
CA GLY A 60 23.33 -5.53 16.97
C GLY A 60 22.49 -4.38 17.50
N LEU A 61 22.17 -3.40 16.66
CA LEU A 61 21.35 -2.24 17.00
C LEU A 61 19.85 -2.52 16.90
N THR A 62 19.47 -3.73 16.47
CA THR A 62 18.07 -4.14 16.35
C THR A 62 17.43 -4.36 17.71
N LYS A 63 16.18 -3.91 17.84
CA LYS A 63 15.38 -4.15 19.04
C LYS A 63 15.04 -5.65 19.16
N PRO A 64 15.07 -6.21 20.38
CA PRO A 64 14.56 -7.57 20.61
C PRO A 64 13.07 -7.63 20.27
N LEU A 65 12.64 -8.78 19.74
CA LEU A 65 11.26 -9.07 19.39
C LEU A 65 10.32 -9.02 20.60
#